data_AF-A0A6A6ZZA6-F1
#
_entry.id   AF-A0A6A6ZZA6-F1
#
_cell.length_a   1.000
_cell.length_b   1.000
_cell.length_c   1.000
_cell.angle_alpha   90.00
_cell.angle_beta   90.00
_cell.angle_gamma   90.00
#
_symmetry.space_group_name_H-M   'P 1'
#
loop_
_entity.id
_entity.type
_entity.pdbx_description
1 polymer ?
#
loop_
_entity_poly.entity_id
_entity_poly.type
_entity_poly.pdbx_seq_one_letter_code
_entity_poly.pdbx_strand_id
1 'polypeptide(L)'
;FEPDPFDPFPTTPSPPPAPINDKPKDSFSTPPLLPYTLFYLATIRPHTDTHTIIGPVKAFLHLDAAIMSVVNTSPKAITKLSALRTIDDVWGDSEANAEFAERGFGTFVVEGQRGVYTVLKVLRQVSKRVWDALPSPVYTVTSHGPLTPSASKHSAQGNFGYAKGTRLVGSFVERKAARKKAQEVMEELVKGVERVKVSEMWEEGGKGGGMVMAMVPGLTWEVRVAYEDQVHKRAREEVEREG
;
A
#
# COMPACT_ATOMS: atom_id res chain seq x y z
N PHE A 1 -40.93 49.33 26.79
CA PHE A 1 -40.90 48.08 26.01
C PHE A 1 -39.52 47.48 26.21
N GLU A 2 -39.40 46.62 27.19
CA GLU A 2 -38.23 45.77 27.40
C GLU A 2 -38.74 44.35 27.57
N PRO A 3 -38.26 43.42 26.74
CA PRO A 3 -38.23 42.03 27.10
C PRO A 3 -36.78 41.54 27.13
N ASP A 4 -36.35 41.08 28.30
CA ASP A 4 -35.48 39.91 28.43
C ASP A 4 -36.41 38.70 28.66
N PRO A 5 -36.11 37.47 28.16
CA PRO A 5 -35.04 36.68 28.79
C PRO A 5 -34.30 35.65 27.89
N PHE A 6 -33.22 35.15 28.48
CA PHE A 6 -32.42 33.98 28.12
C PHE A 6 -33.21 32.75 27.59
N ASP A 7 -32.66 32.11 26.55
CA ASP A 7 -32.91 30.71 26.21
C ASP A 7 -31.56 29.99 25.93
N PRO A 8 -31.08 29.08 26.80
CA PRO A 8 -29.94 28.22 26.48
C PRO A 8 -30.45 26.97 25.75
N PHE A 9 -30.31 26.94 24.43
CA PHE A 9 -30.54 25.70 23.68
C PHE A 9 -29.54 24.62 24.13
N PRO A 10 -30.00 23.41 24.49
CA PRO A 10 -29.10 22.29 24.74
C PRO A 10 -28.52 21.84 23.39
N THR A 11 -27.26 22.17 23.11
CA THR A 11 -26.50 21.53 22.02
C THR A 11 -26.34 20.06 22.35
N THR A 12 -27.22 19.24 21.81
CA THR A 12 -27.08 17.79 21.82
C THR A 12 -25.80 17.45 21.04
N PRO A 13 -24.83 16.75 21.64
CA PRO A 13 -23.64 16.34 20.90
C PRO A 13 -24.09 15.42 19.77
N SER A 14 -23.86 15.85 18.53
CA SER A 14 -24.12 15.02 17.35
C SER A 14 -23.33 13.72 17.50
N PRO A 15 -23.97 12.54 17.37
CA PRO A 15 -23.23 11.28 17.41
C PRO A 15 -22.16 11.30 16.31
N PRO A 16 -20.94 10.80 16.58
CA PRO A 16 -19.89 10.77 15.57
C PRO A 16 -20.40 10.02 14.34
N PRO A 17 -20.17 10.53 13.11
CA PRO A 17 -20.62 9.86 11.91
C PRO A 17 -20.09 8.42 11.90
N ALA A 18 -21.00 7.46 11.72
CA ALA A 18 -20.64 6.06 11.57
C ALA A 18 -19.61 5.93 10.44
N PRO A 19 -18.55 5.13 10.59
CA PRO A 19 -17.57 4.95 9.53
C PRO A 19 -18.25 4.23 8.36
N ILE A 20 -18.60 5.00 7.33
CA ILE A 20 -18.95 4.46 6.01
C ILE A 20 -17.66 3.89 5.44
N ASN A 21 -17.45 2.59 5.67
CA ASN A 21 -16.32 1.85 5.12
C ASN A 21 -16.84 1.02 3.93
N ASP A 22 -17.30 1.73 2.90
CA ASP A 22 -17.76 1.09 1.68
C ASP A 22 -16.60 0.32 1.07
N LYS A 23 -16.84 -0.96 0.78
CA LYS A 23 -15.91 -1.81 0.04
C LYS A 23 -15.48 -1.06 -1.23
N PRO A 24 -14.17 -0.92 -1.51
CA PRO A 24 -13.72 -0.20 -2.69
C PRO A 24 -14.21 -0.91 -3.95
N LYS A 25 -14.45 -0.14 -5.01
CA LYS A 25 -14.79 -0.66 -6.33
C LYS A 25 -13.52 -1.02 -7.09
N ASP A 26 -13.64 -1.98 -8.00
CA ASP A 26 -12.61 -2.22 -9.01
C ASP A 26 -12.35 -0.94 -9.83
N SER A 27 -11.09 -0.75 -10.21
CA SER A 27 -10.68 0.33 -11.10
C SER A 27 -9.59 -0.19 -12.01
N PHE A 28 -9.94 -0.45 -13.26
CA PHE A 28 -9.00 -0.95 -14.27
C PHE A 28 -8.38 0.19 -15.09
N SER A 29 -8.41 1.42 -14.55
CA SER A 29 -7.76 2.54 -15.21
C SER A 29 -6.24 2.35 -15.23
N THR A 30 -5.67 2.61 -16.40
CA THR A 30 -4.25 2.45 -16.72
C THR A 30 -3.70 3.81 -17.12
N PRO A 31 -3.23 4.63 -16.15
CA PRO A 31 -2.66 5.92 -16.51
C PRO A 31 -1.52 5.76 -17.52
N PRO A 32 -1.21 6.78 -18.34
CA PRO A 32 -0.09 6.70 -19.28
C PRO A 32 1.24 6.36 -18.58
N LEU A 33 2.08 5.57 -19.24
CA LEU A 33 3.41 5.25 -18.73
C LEU A 33 4.35 6.42 -19.02
N LEU A 34 4.96 6.94 -17.96
CA LEU A 34 6.06 7.90 -18.08
C LEU A 34 7.39 7.14 -18.14
N PRO A 35 8.44 7.71 -18.77
CA PRO A 35 9.78 7.13 -18.70
C PRO A 35 10.22 6.90 -17.24
N TYR A 36 10.91 5.80 -16.99
CA TYR A 36 11.41 5.42 -15.66
C TYR A 36 10.31 5.16 -14.60
N THR A 37 9.14 4.70 -15.04
CA THR A 37 8.03 4.31 -14.16
C THR A 37 8.30 2.97 -13.50
N LEU A 38 8.47 2.97 -12.18
CA LEU A 38 8.56 1.77 -11.36
C LEU A 38 7.18 1.33 -10.90
N PHE A 39 6.97 0.02 -10.82
CA PHE A 39 5.73 -0.59 -10.35
C PHE A 39 5.88 -1.20 -8.96
N TYR A 40 4.80 -1.14 -8.21
CA TYR A 40 4.65 -1.81 -6.92
C TYR A 40 3.25 -2.42 -6.83
N LEU A 41 3.12 -3.51 -6.08
CA LEU A 41 1.84 -4.11 -5.73
C LEU A 41 1.57 -3.90 -4.25
N ALA A 42 0.53 -3.12 -3.94
CA ALA A 42 -0.02 -3.08 -2.59
C ALA A 42 -1.09 -4.16 -2.43
N THR A 43 -0.99 -4.95 -1.37
CA THR A 43 -2.02 -5.93 -0.97
C THR A 43 -2.60 -5.50 0.38
N ILE A 44 -3.90 -5.22 0.38
CA ILE A 44 -4.63 -4.68 1.53
C ILE A 44 -5.71 -5.66 1.93
N ARG A 45 -5.68 -6.12 3.18
CA ARG A 45 -6.68 -7.04 3.75
C ARG A 45 -7.34 -6.38 4.95
N PRO A 46 -8.47 -5.67 4.76
CA PRO A 46 -9.10 -4.92 5.85
C PRO A 46 -9.53 -5.79 7.03
N HIS A 47 -9.88 -7.05 6.78
CA HIS A 47 -10.35 -8.01 7.78
C HIS A 47 -9.25 -8.56 8.71
N THR A 48 -8.00 -8.57 8.24
CA THR A 48 -6.81 -9.02 8.99
C THR A 48 -5.82 -7.90 9.23
N ASP A 49 -6.21 -6.68 8.88
CA ASP A 49 -5.41 -5.48 9.06
C ASP A 49 -4.00 -5.57 8.44
N THR A 50 -3.91 -6.26 7.32
CA THR A 50 -2.63 -6.48 6.64
C THR A 50 -2.50 -5.51 5.48
N HIS A 51 -1.39 -4.79 5.45
CA HIS A 51 -0.99 -3.98 4.31
C HIS A 51 0.46 -4.27 3.94
N THR A 52 0.68 -4.91 2.79
CA THR A 52 2.02 -5.18 2.26
C THR A 52 2.22 -4.45 0.94
N ILE A 53 3.46 -4.05 0.65
CA ILE A 53 3.86 -3.44 -0.63
C ILE A 53 5.05 -4.23 -1.15
N ILE A 54 4.96 -4.70 -2.39
CA ILE A 54 6.00 -5.45 -3.09
C ILE A 54 6.51 -4.60 -4.25
N GLY A 55 7.83 -4.50 -4.41
CA GLY A 55 8.51 -3.70 -5.45
C GLY A 55 9.74 -2.99 -4.88
N PRO A 56 10.39 -2.09 -5.65
CA PRO A 56 10.06 -1.69 -7.01
C PRO A 56 10.46 -2.71 -8.09
N VAL A 57 9.73 -2.73 -9.20
CA VAL A 57 10.09 -3.46 -10.44
C VAL A 57 9.94 -2.59 -11.67
N LYS A 58 10.66 -2.94 -12.75
CA LYS A 58 10.69 -2.18 -14.02
C LYS A 58 9.47 -2.43 -14.91
N ALA A 59 8.91 -3.65 -14.86
CA ALA A 59 7.78 -4.05 -15.67
C ALA A 59 6.64 -4.58 -14.79
N PHE A 60 5.40 -4.30 -15.16
CA PHE A 60 4.22 -4.80 -14.45
C PHE A 60 4.19 -6.33 -14.37
N LEU A 61 4.63 -7.02 -15.43
CA LEU A 61 4.70 -8.48 -15.50
C LEU A 61 5.45 -9.11 -14.32
N HIS A 62 6.43 -8.42 -13.73
CA HIS A 62 7.22 -8.96 -12.61
C HIS A 62 6.41 -9.01 -11.29
N LEU A 63 5.21 -8.44 -11.28
CA LEU A 63 4.25 -8.55 -10.17
C LEU A 63 3.27 -9.72 -10.36
N ASP A 64 3.30 -10.41 -11.50
CA ASP A 64 2.27 -11.38 -11.87
C ASP A 64 2.17 -12.55 -10.89
N ALA A 65 3.31 -13.11 -10.48
CA ALA A 65 3.35 -14.18 -9.48
C ALA A 65 2.70 -13.75 -8.16
N ALA A 66 2.94 -12.51 -7.72
CA ALA A 66 2.33 -11.96 -6.50
C ALA A 66 0.82 -11.75 -6.67
N ILE A 67 0.38 -11.24 -7.83
CA ILE A 67 -1.04 -11.07 -8.15
C ILE A 67 -1.75 -12.43 -8.15
N MET A 68 -1.20 -13.42 -8.85
CA MET A 68 -1.74 -14.78 -8.95
C MET A 68 -1.81 -15.46 -7.58
N SER A 69 -0.84 -15.24 -6.70
CA SER A 69 -0.86 -15.80 -5.34
C SER A 69 -2.10 -15.39 -4.54
N VAL A 70 -2.63 -14.18 -4.78
CA VAL A 70 -3.84 -13.68 -4.13
C VAL A 70 -5.08 -14.05 -4.93
N VAL A 71 -5.04 -13.92 -6.26
CA VAL A 71 -6.20 -14.17 -7.15
C VAL A 71 -6.62 -15.64 -7.14
N ASN A 72 -5.66 -16.58 -7.05
CA ASN A 72 -5.94 -18.02 -7.00
C ASN A 72 -6.77 -18.46 -5.78
N THR A 73 -6.98 -17.58 -4.80
CA THR A 73 -7.85 -17.87 -3.64
C THR A 73 -9.34 -17.75 -3.97
N SER A 74 -9.72 -17.24 -5.14
CA SER A 74 -11.12 -17.00 -5.52
C SER A 74 -11.38 -17.29 -7.01
N PRO A 75 -12.23 -18.28 -7.36
CA PRO A 75 -12.56 -18.59 -8.76
C PRO A 75 -13.09 -17.38 -9.55
N LYS A 76 -13.91 -16.54 -8.90
CA LYS A 76 -14.42 -15.31 -9.52
C LYS A 76 -13.30 -14.34 -9.86
N ALA A 77 -12.28 -14.24 -9.00
CA ALA A 77 -11.13 -13.38 -9.25
C ALA A 77 -10.28 -13.92 -10.40
N ILE A 78 -10.13 -15.25 -10.53
CA ILE A 78 -9.44 -15.87 -11.67
C ILE A 78 -10.14 -15.50 -12.98
N THR A 79 -11.46 -15.71 -13.06
CA THR A 79 -12.25 -15.35 -14.25
C THR A 79 -12.13 -13.85 -14.56
N LYS A 80 -12.23 -12.99 -13.53
CA LYS A 80 -12.09 -11.54 -13.70
C LYS A 80 -10.72 -11.14 -14.22
N LEU A 81 -9.64 -11.73 -13.68
CA LEU A 81 -8.29 -11.45 -14.15
C LEU A 81 -8.07 -11.95 -15.58
N SER A 82 -8.61 -13.13 -15.93
CA SER A 82 -8.55 -13.67 -17.29
C SER A 82 -9.23 -12.73 -18.30
N ALA A 83 -10.40 -12.19 -17.95
CA ALA A 83 -11.12 -11.23 -18.77
C ALA A 83 -10.37 -9.90 -18.94
N LEU A 84 -9.52 -9.50 -17.98
CA LEU A 84 -8.67 -8.32 -18.14
C LEU A 84 -7.46 -8.57 -19.05
N ARG A 85 -6.97 -9.81 -19.07
CA ARG A 85 -5.82 -10.22 -19.89
C ARG A 85 -6.18 -10.45 -21.35
N THR A 86 -7.47 -10.46 -21.69
CA THR A 86 -7.98 -10.75 -23.02
C THR A 86 -8.85 -9.60 -23.51
N ILE A 87 -8.84 -9.35 -24.81
CA ILE A 87 -9.75 -8.44 -25.51
C ILE A 87 -10.33 -9.18 -26.71
N ASP A 88 -11.57 -8.87 -27.07
CA ASP A 88 -12.17 -9.37 -28.30
C ASP A 88 -11.70 -8.49 -29.46
N ASP A 89 -11.18 -9.11 -30.51
CA ASP A 89 -10.80 -8.41 -31.74
C ASP A 89 -12.04 -8.00 -32.55
N VAL A 90 -11.82 -7.36 -33.71
CA VAL A 90 -12.91 -6.89 -34.58
C VAL A 90 -13.73 -8.05 -35.17
N TRP A 91 -13.21 -9.27 -35.12
CA TRP A 91 -13.80 -10.49 -35.68
C TRP A 91 -14.38 -11.42 -34.61
N GLY A 92 -14.26 -11.08 -33.32
CA GLY A 92 -14.73 -11.87 -32.19
C GLY A 92 -13.76 -12.94 -31.72
N ASP A 93 -12.52 -12.95 -32.21
CA ASP A 93 -11.43 -13.77 -31.70
C ASP A 93 -10.79 -13.12 -30.46
N SER A 94 -10.35 -13.94 -29.51
CA SER A 94 -9.79 -13.47 -28.25
C SER A 94 -8.27 -13.24 -28.38
N GLU A 95 -7.82 -12.01 -28.19
CA GLU A 95 -6.42 -11.61 -28.24
C GLU A 95 -5.89 -11.16 -26.87
N ALA A 96 -4.56 -11.16 -26.71
CA ALA A 96 -3.93 -10.69 -25.48
C ALA A 96 -4.06 -9.18 -25.33
N ASN A 97 -4.50 -8.73 -24.15
CA ASN A 97 -4.58 -7.32 -23.82
C ASN A 97 -3.19 -6.74 -23.52
N ALA A 98 -2.54 -6.20 -24.55
CA ALA A 98 -1.23 -5.57 -24.44
C ALA A 98 -1.20 -4.41 -23.42
N GLU A 99 -2.28 -3.63 -23.32
CA GLU A 99 -2.35 -2.52 -22.37
C GLU A 99 -2.32 -3.04 -20.92
N PHE A 100 -3.05 -4.12 -20.63
CA PHE A 100 -3.00 -4.76 -19.33
C PHE A 100 -1.61 -5.32 -19.03
N ALA A 101 -0.96 -5.97 -20.00
CA ALA A 101 0.37 -6.54 -19.82
C ALA A 101 1.44 -5.48 -19.49
N GLU A 102 1.36 -4.30 -20.11
CA GLU A 102 2.31 -3.21 -19.87
C GLU A 102 1.97 -2.37 -18.64
N ARG A 103 0.69 -2.09 -18.41
CA ARG A 103 0.23 -1.06 -17.46
C ARG A 103 -0.45 -1.63 -16.23
N GLY A 104 -0.96 -2.85 -16.30
CA GLY A 104 -1.70 -3.50 -15.22
C GLY A 104 -3.07 -2.89 -14.98
N PHE A 105 -3.39 -2.64 -13.71
CA PHE A 105 -4.69 -2.12 -13.27
C PHE A 105 -4.52 -1.15 -12.10
N GLY A 106 -5.47 -0.25 -11.87
CA GLY A 106 -5.45 0.62 -10.68
C GLY A 106 -5.74 -0.16 -9.39
N THR A 107 -6.95 -0.69 -9.28
CA THR A 107 -7.47 -1.41 -8.10
C THR A 107 -8.19 -2.68 -8.56
N PHE A 108 -7.85 -3.81 -7.96
CA PHE A 108 -8.48 -5.10 -8.20
C PHE A 108 -8.91 -5.73 -6.86
N VAL A 109 -10.22 -5.91 -6.69
CA VAL A 109 -10.82 -6.42 -5.46
C VAL A 109 -11.07 -7.92 -5.58
N VAL A 110 -10.41 -8.70 -4.74
CA VAL A 110 -10.58 -10.15 -4.64
C VAL A 110 -11.61 -10.43 -3.56
N GLU A 111 -12.77 -10.95 -3.96
CA GLU A 111 -13.82 -11.35 -3.02
C GLU A 111 -13.52 -12.74 -2.44
N GLY A 112 -13.49 -12.82 -1.12
CA GLY A 112 -13.49 -14.05 -0.36
C GLY A 112 -14.88 -14.43 0.14
N GLN A 113 -14.93 -15.35 1.09
CA GLN A 113 -16.19 -15.79 1.70
C GLN A 113 -16.64 -14.82 2.80
N ARG A 114 -17.95 -14.81 3.10
CA ARG A 114 -18.54 -14.10 4.26
C ARG A 114 -18.21 -12.59 4.32
N GLY A 115 -18.18 -11.93 3.17
CA GLY A 115 -17.90 -10.49 3.09
C GLY A 115 -16.43 -10.11 3.27
N VAL A 116 -15.52 -11.10 3.39
CA VAL A 116 -14.08 -10.87 3.39
C VAL A 116 -13.63 -10.48 1.99
N TYR A 117 -12.71 -9.52 1.89
CA TYR A 117 -12.07 -9.15 0.63
C TYR A 117 -10.60 -8.77 0.83
N THR A 118 -9.85 -8.89 -0.25
CA THR A 118 -8.48 -8.39 -0.40
C THR A 118 -8.45 -7.40 -1.55
N VAL A 119 -7.75 -6.28 -1.38
CA VAL A 119 -7.57 -5.26 -2.43
C VAL A 119 -6.14 -5.35 -2.92
N LEU A 120 -5.97 -5.56 -4.22
CA LEU A 120 -4.71 -5.39 -4.92
C LEU A 120 -4.70 -4.02 -5.57
N LYS A 121 -3.63 -3.25 -5.40
CA LYS A 121 -3.49 -1.93 -6.00
C LYS A 121 -2.11 -1.78 -6.62
N VAL A 122 -2.04 -1.44 -7.91
CA VAL A 122 -0.76 -1.13 -8.55
C VAL A 122 -0.42 0.31 -8.24
N LEU A 123 0.73 0.51 -7.58
CA LEU A 123 1.29 1.83 -7.33
C LEU A 123 2.41 2.08 -8.34
N ARG A 124 2.59 3.33 -8.73
CA ARG A 124 3.60 3.75 -9.69
C ARG A 124 4.44 4.88 -9.13
N GLN A 125 5.73 4.85 -9.40
CA GLN A 125 6.66 5.92 -9.03
C GLN A 125 7.62 6.18 -10.18
N VAL A 126 7.77 7.44 -10.59
CA VAL A 126 8.79 7.81 -11.56
C VAL A 126 10.09 8.11 -10.83
N SER A 127 11.15 7.37 -11.14
CA SER A 127 12.49 7.62 -10.57
C SER A 127 13.58 7.03 -11.44
N LYS A 128 14.22 7.88 -12.26
CA LYS A 128 15.37 7.48 -13.08
C LYS A 128 16.50 6.87 -12.25
N ARG A 129 16.79 7.46 -11.07
CA ARG A 129 17.88 7.00 -10.20
C ARG A 129 17.68 5.57 -9.70
N VAL A 130 16.47 5.23 -9.27
CA VAL A 130 16.14 3.87 -8.81
C VAL A 130 16.01 2.93 -10.00
N TRP A 131 15.41 3.39 -11.10
CA TRP A 131 15.32 2.63 -12.35
C TRP A 131 16.70 2.17 -12.85
N ASP A 132 17.67 3.08 -12.90
CA ASP A 132 19.03 2.79 -13.36
C ASP A 132 19.77 1.85 -12.39
N ALA A 133 19.44 1.89 -11.09
CA ALA A 133 20.06 1.04 -10.09
C ALA A 133 19.52 -0.40 -10.08
N LEU A 134 18.29 -0.64 -10.53
CA LEU A 134 17.74 -2.00 -10.55
C LEU A 134 18.46 -2.87 -11.60
N PRO A 135 18.82 -4.13 -11.29
CA PRO A 135 18.24 -4.96 -10.21
C PRO A 135 18.98 -4.93 -8.86
N SER A 136 19.90 -3.98 -8.63
CA SER A 136 20.55 -3.87 -7.32
C SER A 136 19.55 -3.57 -6.19
N PRO A 137 19.88 -3.92 -4.93
CA PRO A 137 18.98 -3.72 -3.80
C PRO A 137 18.69 -2.24 -3.56
N VAL A 138 17.47 -1.96 -3.12
CA VAL A 138 17.00 -0.61 -2.83
C VAL A 138 16.20 -0.58 -1.53
N TYR A 139 16.02 0.62 -0.99
CA TYR A 139 15.26 0.87 0.22
C TYR A 139 13.89 1.44 -0.13
N THR A 140 12.83 0.71 0.18
CA THR A 140 11.44 1.15 -0.01
C THR A 140 10.91 1.74 1.28
N VAL A 141 10.43 2.98 1.23
CA VAL A 141 9.84 3.68 2.37
C VAL A 141 8.32 3.66 2.26
N THR A 142 7.65 3.20 3.31
CA THR A 142 6.20 3.18 3.44
C THR A 142 5.80 3.87 4.72
N SER A 143 4.67 4.57 4.72
CA SER A 143 4.12 5.17 5.93
C SER A 143 2.73 4.65 6.23
N HIS A 144 2.42 4.50 7.50
CA HIS A 144 1.22 3.90 8.04
C HIS A 144 0.69 4.79 9.18
N GLY A 145 -0.63 4.96 9.24
CA GLY A 145 -1.32 5.56 10.37
C GLY A 145 -2.16 6.80 10.04
N PRO A 146 -2.84 7.40 11.04
CA PRO A 146 -2.88 6.92 12.43
C PRO A 146 -3.52 5.53 12.53
N LEU A 147 -2.84 4.64 13.25
CA LEU A 147 -3.30 3.31 13.61
C LEU A 147 -4.00 3.42 14.97
N THR A 148 -5.20 2.90 15.10
CA THR A 148 -5.92 2.84 16.38
C THR A 148 -5.74 1.45 17.01
N PRO A 149 -5.43 1.32 18.31
CA PRO A 149 -5.38 0.02 18.95
C PRO A 149 -6.70 -0.74 18.75
N SER A 150 -6.62 -1.95 18.22
CA SER A 150 -7.81 -2.81 18.11
C SER A 150 -8.31 -3.16 19.51
N ALA A 151 -9.62 -3.12 19.74
CA ALA A 151 -10.22 -3.42 21.05
C ALA A 151 -10.11 -4.90 21.45
N SER A 152 -9.48 -5.78 20.64
CA SER A 152 -9.32 -7.19 20.97
C SER A 152 -8.20 -7.39 22.01
N LYS A 153 -8.62 -7.58 23.27
CA LYS A 153 -7.79 -7.78 24.47
C LYS A 153 -6.90 -9.04 24.49
N HIS A 154 -6.65 -9.71 23.36
CA HIS A 154 -6.04 -11.04 23.34
C HIS A 154 -4.77 -11.23 22.50
N SER A 155 -4.17 -10.19 21.90
CA SER A 155 -2.84 -10.34 21.29
C SER A 155 -1.79 -9.53 22.05
N ALA A 156 -0.91 -10.24 22.76
CA ALA A 156 0.31 -9.69 23.35
C ALA A 156 1.31 -9.19 22.28
N GLN A 157 1.09 -9.50 20.99
CA GLN A 157 1.62 -8.75 19.85
C GLN A 157 0.63 -7.68 19.44
N GLY A 158 1.00 -6.40 19.56
CA GLY A 158 0.17 -5.24 19.26
C GLY A 158 -0.35 -5.23 17.82
N ASN A 159 -1.56 -5.72 17.63
CA ASN A 159 -2.31 -5.53 16.39
C ASN A 159 -2.90 -4.12 16.42
N PHE A 160 -2.12 -3.17 15.93
CA PHE A 160 -2.59 -1.82 15.65
C PHE A 160 -3.49 -1.85 14.41
N GLY A 161 -4.70 -1.30 14.57
CA GLY A 161 -5.82 -1.21 13.64
C GLY A 161 -5.50 -0.62 12.25
N TYR A 162 -6.39 -0.85 11.28
CA TYR A 162 -6.36 -0.38 9.89
C TYR A 162 -5.67 0.98 9.69
N ALA A 163 -4.46 0.99 9.13
CA ALA A 163 -3.85 2.21 8.60
C ALA A 163 -4.57 2.64 7.33
N LYS A 164 -5.71 3.32 7.53
CA LYS A 164 -6.42 4.06 6.48
C LYS A 164 -5.49 5.00 5.70
N GLY A 165 -4.40 5.44 6.32
CA GLY A 165 -3.35 6.27 5.72
C GLY A 165 -2.12 5.52 5.21
N THR A 166 -2.16 4.20 4.96
CA THR A 166 -0.99 3.52 4.40
C THR A 166 -0.68 4.06 3.00
N ARG A 167 0.56 4.53 2.79
CA ARG A 167 1.05 5.02 1.49
C ARG A 167 2.48 4.58 1.21
N LEU A 168 2.77 4.35 -0.06
CA LEU A 168 4.14 4.33 -0.56
C LEU A 168 4.69 5.75 -0.54
N VAL A 169 5.82 5.96 0.13
CA VAL A 169 6.56 7.23 0.10
C VAL A 169 7.50 7.24 -1.09
N GLY A 170 8.19 6.13 -1.34
CA GLY A 170 9.03 5.91 -2.50
C GLY A 170 10.23 5.03 -2.21
N SER A 171 11.01 4.75 -3.25
CA SER A 171 12.25 3.97 -3.15
C SER A 171 13.52 4.81 -3.29
N PHE A 172 14.60 4.35 -2.68
CA PHE A 172 15.89 5.03 -2.58
C PHE A 172 17.05 4.03 -2.75
N VAL A 173 18.10 4.44 -3.46
CA VAL A 173 19.32 3.61 -3.63
C VAL A 173 20.16 3.60 -2.35
N GLU A 174 20.17 4.71 -1.61
CA GLU A 174 21.00 4.87 -0.41
C GLU A 174 20.18 4.78 0.88
N ARG A 175 20.68 4.00 1.84
CA ARG A 175 20.08 3.88 3.18
C ARG A 175 19.92 5.23 3.87
N LYS A 176 20.93 6.09 3.77
CA LYS A 176 20.94 7.42 4.40
C LYS A 176 19.81 8.30 3.85
N ALA A 177 19.56 8.25 2.54
CA ALA A 177 18.47 8.98 1.91
C ALA A 177 17.10 8.43 2.35
N ALA A 178 16.94 7.11 2.39
CA ALA A 178 15.71 6.47 2.87
C ALA A 178 15.40 6.82 4.34
N ARG A 179 16.41 6.76 5.22
CA ARG A 179 16.30 7.14 6.63
C ARG A 179 15.88 8.59 6.79
N LYS A 180 16.58 9.51 6.12
CA LYS A 180 16.23 10.93 6.15
C LYS A 180 14.79 11.13 5.69
N LYS A 181 14.38 10.46 4.61
CA LYS A 181 13.01 10.59 4.11
C LYS A 181 11.97 10.04 5.09
N ALA A 182 12.29 8.94 5.77
CA ALA A 182 11.41 8.37 6.78
C ALA A 182 11.17 9.33 7.96
N GLN A 183 12.23 10.03 8.40
CA GLN A 183 12.14 11.05 9.44
C GLN A 183 11.28 12.24 8.99
N GLU A 184 11.54 12.80 7.80
CA GLU A 184 10.74 13.90 7.23
C GLU A 184 9.24 13.54 7.14
N VAL A 185 8.94 12.32 6.70
CA VAL A 185 7.56 11.84 6.59
C VAL A 185 6.92 11.68 7.96
N MET A 186 7.67 11.22 8.96
CA MET A 186 7.15 11.12 10.32
C MET A 186 6.81 12.51 10.87
N GLU A 187 7.70 13.49 10.70
CA GLU A 187 7.47 14.88 11.10
C GLU A 187 6.22 15.46 10.43
N GLU A 188 5.98 15.17 9.15
CA GLU A 188 4.77 15.55 8.44
C GLU A 188 3.51 14.90 9.05
N LEU A 189 3.56 13.60 9.35
CA LEU A 189 2.42 12.84 9.86
C LEU A 189 1.96 13.30 11.24
N VAL A 190 2.90 13.72 12.09
CA VAL A 190 2.62 14.13 13.47
C VAL A 190 2.49 15.65 13.62
N LYS A 191 2.56 16.39 12.51
CA LYS A 191 2.48 17.85 12.53
C LYS A 191 1.15 18.30 13.16
N GLY A 192 1.26 19.13 14.20
CA GLY A 192 0.10 19.65 14.93
C GLY A 192 -0.47 18.69 15.98
N VAL A 193 0.16 17.54 16.22
CA VAL A 193 -0.19 16.63 17.32
C VAL A 193 0.71 16.92 18.52
N GLU A 194 0.10 17.20 19.68
CA GLU A 194 0.86 17.46 20.91
C GLU A 194 1.27 16.17 21.62
N ARG A 195 2.35 16.24 22.41
CA ARG A 195 2.84 15.16 23.30
C ARG A 195 3.17 13.85 22.57
N VAL A 196 3.62 13.95 21.33
CA VAL A 196 4.04 12.81 20.52
C VAL A 196 5.37 12.27 21.02
N LYS A 197 5.42 10.97 21.32
CA LYS A 197 6.67 10.26 21.58
C LYS A 197 7.13 9.61 20.27
N VAL A 198 8.33 9.98 19.80
CA VAL A 198 8.94 9.39 18.61
C VAL A 198 10.06 8.44 19.03
N SER A 199 10.13 7.27 18.40
CA SER A 199 11.23 6.31 18.54
C SER A 199 11.70 5.83 17.17
N GLU A 200 12.97 5.47 17.09
CA GLU A 200 13.58 4.92 15.89
C GLU A 200 14.18 3.54 16.18
N MET A 201 13.98 2.59 15.27
CA MET A 201 14.60 1.27 15.32
C MET A 201 15.26 1.01 13.96
N TRP A 202 16.57 0.79 13.96
CA TRP A 202 17.34 0.54 12.74
C TRP A 202 18.13 -0.76 12.90
N GLU A 203 18.08 -1.60 11.87
CA GLU A 203 18.86 -2.84 11.87
C GLU A 203 20.37 -2.56 11.79
N GLU A 204 21.16 -3.32 12.54
CA GLU A 204 22.61 -3.23 12.52
C GLU A 204 23.20 -3.88 11.25
N GLY A 205 24.43 -3.53 10.88
CA GLY A 205 25.14 -4.21 9.76
C GLY A 205 24.97 -3.60 8.36
N GLY A 206 24.57 -2.33 8.24
CA GLY A 206 24.66 -1.56 6.99
C GLY A 206 23.61 -1.86 5.91
N LYS A 207 23.19 -3.12 5.76
CA LYS A 207 22.19 -3.59 4.77
C LYS A 207 20.78 -3.75 5.33
N GLY A 208 20.57 -3.37 6.58
CA GLY A 208 19.28 -3.56 7.22
C GLY A 208 18.26 -2.44 6.96
N GLY A 209 16.99 -2.76 7.16
CA GLY A 209 15.89 -1.82 7.16
C GLY A 209 15.82 -0.95 8.41
N GLY A 210 14.63 -0.46 8.70
CA GLY A 210 14.30 0.17 9.97
C GLY A 210 12.91 0.78 9.98
N MET A 211 12.57 1.43 11.09
CA MET A 211 11.28 2.03 11.32
C MET A 211 11.41 3.25 12.20
N VAL A 212 10.70 4.31 11.83
CA VAL A 212 10.39 5.44 12.71
C VAL A 212 8.95 5.22 13.20
N MET A 213 8.73 5.29 14.51
CA MET A 213 7.42 5.14 15.12
C MET A 213 7.10 6.38 15.94
N ALA A 214 5.85 6.84 15.86
CA ALA A 214 5.35 7.92 16.71
C ALA A 214 4.07 7.47 17.40
N MET A 215 3.88 7.88 18.65
CA MET A 215 2.73 7.47 19.44
C MET A 215 2.21 8.58 20.35
N VAL A 216 0.90 8.62 20.51
CA VAL A 216 0.15 9.30 21.57
C VAL A 216 -0.87 8.32 22.17
N PRO A 217 -1.50 8.61 23.32
CA PRO A 217 -2.54 7.73 23.85
C PRO A 217 -3.62 7.44 22.79
N GLY A 218 -3.72 6.17 22.37
CA GLY A 218 -4.73 5.70 21.43
C GLY A 218 -4.41 5.86 19.93
N LEU A 219 -3.27 6.42 19.54
CA LEU A 219 -2.86 6.54 18.12
C LEU A 219 -1.37 6.23 17.94
N THR A 220 -1.07 5.49 16.87
CA THR A 220 0.31 5.16 16.47
C THR A 220 0.52 5.46 14.99
N TRP A 221 1.68 6.00 14.63
CA TRP A 221 2.14 6.14 13.25
C TRP A 221 3.44 5.35 13.08
N GLU A 222 3.61 4.74 11.92
CA GLU A 222 4.81 3.99 11.57
C GLU A 222 5.29 4.42 10.19
N VAL A 223 6.59 4.68 10.06
CA VAL A 223 7.25 4.85 8.78
C VAL A 223 8.32 3.78 8.67
N ARG A 224 8.09 2.80 7.79
CA ARG A 224 8.95 1.63 7.62
C ARG A 224 9.89 1.85 6.43
N VAL A 225 11.12 1.38 6.59
CA VAL A 225 12.15 1.31 5.55
C VAL A 225 12.49 -0.15 5.36
N ALA A 226 12.01 -0.73 4.26
CA ALA A 226 12.32 -2.11 3.88
C ALA A 226 13.54 -2.11 2.96
N TYR A 227 14.54 -2.93 3.27
CA TYR A 227 15.63 -3.24 2.34
C TYR A 227 15.20 -4.39 1.45
N GLU A 228 15.07 -4.14 0.15
CA GLU A 228 14.63 -5.15 -0.80
C GLU A 228 15.80 -5.74 -1.58
N ASP A 229 16.32 -6.86 -1.07
CA ASP A 229 17.34 -7.70 -1.72
C ASP A 229 16.71 -8.74 -2.65
N GLN A 230 15.38 -8.95 -2.56
CA GLN A 230 14.67 -9.96 -3.37
C GLN A 230 14.61 -9.64 -4.87
N VAL A 231 15.04 -8.44 -5.28
CA VAL A 231 15.19 -8.11 -6.70
C VAL A 231 16.20 -9.06 -7.36
N HIS A 232 17.25 -9.49 -6.66
CA HIS A 232 18.20 -10.46 -7.17
C HIS A 232 17.64 -11.87 -7.31
N LYS A 233 16.73 -12.29 -6.42
CA LYS A 233 16.08 -13.60 -6.52
C LYS A 233 15.13 -13.63 -7.73
N ARG A 234 14.37 -12.55 -7.94
CA ARG A 234 13.46 -12.41 -9.09
C ARG A 234 14.20 -12.27 -10.44
N ALA A 235 15.30 -11.53 -10.46
CA ALA A 235 16.14 -11.40 -11.66
C ALA A 235 16.83 -12.72 -12.05
N ARG A 236 17.24 -13.55 -11.07
CA ARG A 236 17.77 -14.90 -11.35
C ARG A 236 16.71 -15.85 -11.92
N GLU A 237 15.50 -15.81 -11.37
CA GLU A 237 14.38 -16.64 -11.85
C GLU A 237 13.90 -16.24 -13.27
N GLU A 238 14.21 -15.03 -13.75
CA GLU A 238 13.92 -14.60 -15.13
C GLU A 238 14.98 -15.07 -16.13
N VAL A 239 16.28 -14.97 -15.80
CA VAL A 239 17.36 -15.47 -16.66
C VAL A 239 17.25 -16.99 -16.90
N GLU A 240 16.76 -17.74 -15.91
CA GLU A 240 16.52 -19.18 -16.03
C GLU A 240 15.24 -19.55 -16.79
N ARG A 241 14.32 -18.60 -17.02
CA ARG A 241 13.06 -18.84 -17.77
C ARG A 241 13.16 -18.45 -19.25
N GLU A 242 14.13 -17.62 -19.61
CA GLU A 242 14.40 -17.17 -20.98
C GLU A 242 15.53 -17.95 -21.70
N GLY A 243 16.18 -18.90 -21.03
CA GLY A 243 17.22 -19.78 -21.59
C GLY A 243 16.74 -21.22 -21.75
#